data_AF-A0AAD7ISP3-F1
#
_entry.id   AF-A0AAD7ISP3-F1
#
_cell.length_a   1.000
_cell.length_b   1.000
_cell.length_c   1.000
_cell.angle_alpha   90.00
_cell.angle_beta   90.00
_cell.angle_gamma   90.00
#
_symmetry.space_group_name_H-M   'P 1'
#
loop_
_entity.id
_entity.type
_entity.pdbx_description
1 polymer ?
#
loop_
_entity_poly.entity_id
_entity_poly.type
_entity_poly.pdbx_seq_one_letter_code
_entity_poly.pdbx_strand_id
1 'polypeptide(L)'
;MPSAESSIPDGFIQINDHPAEIWSKVAFDHVERLQTDEENRNPDAHRLYIYNDYFGYACCDLLKKEMLAIGKKIASKTEKLSLPTFQRLEALVLYMANSMAADVFHTIDDPELSEAIYTGYGALWMTYLLALETAAKPQKLSATHPLAVRNLENVVRTAAKVITQFSDLGFSRDARDLAAAMLRVLERNDMDGTPKPKAFLGKAVKSDSDSEDEDEEEEEEDARPAKKSRHATGADDHDVRAAAKEWKASSAMKDLRDAYGPVEHGGRPWDITKWSKAQLEAEKARFDGDGDEDDVFF
;
A
#
# COMPACT_ATOMS: atom_id res chain seq x y z
N MET A 1 -14.91 41.97 2.52
CA MET A 1 -13.61 41.36 2.18
C MET A 1 -13.88 40.19 1.25
N PRO A 2 -13.25 40.10 0.08
CA PRO A 2 -13.38 38.91 -0.77
C PRO A 2 -12.86 37.71 0.03
N SER A 3 -13.67 36.65 0.17
CA SER A 3 -13.20 35.38 0.72
C SER A 3 -12.08 34.88 -0.17
N ALA A 4 -10.91 34.60 0.39
CA ALA A 4 -9.86 33.92 -0.33
C ALA A 4 -10.45 32.64 -0.93
N GLU A 5 -10.50 32.54 -2.26
CA GLU A 5 -10.87 31.31 -2.95
C GLU A 5 -9.98 30.20 -2.41
N SER A 6 -10.58 29.07 -2.00
CA SER A 6 -9.82 27.94 -1.47
C SER A 6 -8.82 27.49 -2.53
N SER A 7 -7.55 27.40 -2.17
CA SER A 7 -6.50 26.89 -3.05
C SER A 7 -6.61 25.38 -3.32
N ILE A 8 -7.59 24.70 -2.70
CA ILE A 8 -7.82 23.27 -2.81
C ILE A 8 -8.81 23.02 -3.96
N PRO A 9 -8.46 22.22 -4.98
CA PRO A 9 -9.36 21.91 -6.08
C PRO A 9 -10.66 21.21 -5.62
N ASP A 10 -11.77 21.48 -6.29
CA ASP A 10 -13.05 20.81 -6.03
C ASP A 10 -12.91 19.28 -6.03
N GLY A 11 -13.46 18.64 -5.00
CA GLY A 11 -13.40 17.18 -4.81
C GLY A 11 -12.10 16.68 -4.18
N PHE A 12 -11.22 17.58 -3.74
CA PHE A 12 -10.00 17.27 -3.00
C PHE A 12 -10.08 17.81 -1.58
N ILE A 13 -9.31 17.21 -0.70
CA ILE A 13 -9.11 17.62 0.67
C ILE A 13 -7.62 17.80 0.93
N GLN A 14 -7.29 18.77 1.77
CA GLN A 14 -5.94 18.99 2.26
C GLN A 14 -5.83 18.41 3.67
N ILE A 15 -4.78 17.63 3.91
CA ILE A 15 -4.54 16.97 5.20
C ILE A 15 -3.59 17.82 6.04
N ASN A 16 -3.99 18.10 7.29
CA ASN A 16 -3.20 18.84 8.29
C ASN A 16 -2.65 20.19 7.80
N ASP A 17 -3.40 20.90 6.95
CA ASP A 17 -2.99 22.18 6.36
C ASP A 17 -1.65 22.11 5.59
N HIS A 18 -1.16 20.91 5.25
CA HIS A 18 0.10 20.74 4.54
C HIS A 18 -0.12 20.91 3.03
N PRO A 19 0.54 21.87 2.35
CA PRO A 19 0.22 22.26 0.97
C PRO A 19 0.44 21.14 -0.06
N ALA A 20 1.33 20.20 0.22
CA ALA A 20 1.57 19.04 -0.65
C ALA A 20 0.66 17.84 -0.36
N GLU A 21 -0.05 17.81 0.77
CA GLU A 21 -0.89 16.67 1.18
C GLU A 21 -2.33 16.86 0.73
N ILE A 22 -2.50 16.92 -0.59
CA ILE A 22 -3.79 17.03 -1.24
C ILE A 22 -4.20 15.65 -1.76
N TRP A 23 -5.44 15.26 -1.49
CA TRP A 23 -5.97 13.94 -1.77
C TRP A 23 -7.42 14.03 -2.25
N SER A 24 -7.86 13.13 -3.13
CA SER A 24 -9.24 13.15 -3.59
C SER A 24 -10.17 12.63 -2.50
N LYS A 25 -11.31 13.31 -2.32
CA LYS A 25 -12.35 12.87 -1.40
C LYS A 25 -12.87 11.48 -1.77
N VAL A 26 -12.97 11.20 -3.08
CA VAL A 26 -13.39 9.89 -3.61
C VAL A 26 -12.44 8.77 -3.16
N ALA A 27 -11.13 9.03 -3.09
CA ALA A 27 -10.18 8.05 -2.59
C ALA A 27 -10.41 7.76 -1.10
N PHE A 28 -10.66 8.78 -0.29
CA PHE A 28 -11.02 8.61 1.13
C PHE A 28 -12.30 7.82 1.34
N ASP A 29 -13.37 8.19 0.63
CA ASP A 29 -14.64 7.46 0.68
C ASP A 29 -14.44 5.98 0.28
N HIS A 30 -13.52 5.69 -0.64
CA HIS A 30 -13.17 4.32 -1.01
C HIS A 30 -12.37 3.60 0.08
N VAL A 31 -11.41 4.26 0.72
CA VAL A 31 -10.64 3.72 1.86
C VAL A 31 -11.55 3.41 3.04
N GLU A 32 -12.49 4.30 3.38
CA GLU A 32 -13.46 4.08 4.47
C GLU A 32 -14.29 2.81 4.26
N ARG A 33 -14.69 2.54 3.01
CA ARG A 33 -15.37 1.28 2.66
C ARG A 33 -14.47 0.07 2.85
N LEU A 34 -13.20 0.15 2.45
CA LEU A 34 -12.24 -0.94 2.66
C LEU A 34 -12.00 -1.18 4.15
N GLN A 35 -11.85 -0.12 4.95
CA GLN A 35 -11.68 -0.20 6.40
C GLN A 35 -12.93 -0.76 7.10
N THR A 36 -14.12 -0.42 6.60
CA THR A 36 -15.37 -1.03 7.10
C THR A 36 -15.40 -2.53 6.79
N ASP A 37 -15.00 -2.94 5.59
CA ASP A 37 -14.93 -4.35 5.21
C ASP A 37 -13.84 -5.10 6.00
N GLU A 38 -12.71 -4.44 6.29
CA GLU A 38 -11.62 -4.91 7.14
C GLU A 38 -12.09 -5.15 8.57
N GLU A 39 -12.71 -4.16 9.22
CA GLU A 39 -13.21 -4.27 10.60
C GLU A 39 -14.29 -5.34 10.75
N ASN A 40 -15.16 -5.48 9.75
CA ASN A 40 -16.15 -6.57 9.75
C ASN A 40 -15.50 -7.97 9.75
N ARG A 41 -14.27 -8.08 9.24
CA ARG A 41 -13.49 -9.33 9.19
C ARG A 41 -12.47 -9.46 10.32
N ASN A 42 -12.34 -8.45 11.18
CA ASN A 42 -11.41 -8.42 12.29
C ASN A 42 -11.89 -9.33 13.43
N PRO A 43 -11.24 -10.46 13.72
CA PRO A 43 -11.66 -11.39 14.78
C PRO A 43 -11.77 -10.71 16.16
N ASP A 44 -10.89 -9.77 16.47
CA ASP A 44 -10.95 -9.01 17.73
C ASP A 44 -12.24 -8.22 17.88
N ALA A 45 -12.74 -7.62 16.79
CA ALA A 45 -14.03 -6.91 16.77
C ALA A 45 -15.22 -7.83 17.12
N HIS A 46 -15.03 -9.15 16.98
CA HIS A 46 -16.02 -10.17 17.31
C HIS A 46 -15.67 -10.99 18.57
N ARG A 47 -14.67 -10.58 19.36
CA ARG A 47 -14.18 -11.28 20.56
C ARG A 47 -13.65 -12.70 20.25
N LEU A 48 -12.99 -12.84 19.10
CA LEU A 48 -12.44 -14.09 18.57
C LEU A 48 -10.91 -14.05 18.50
N TYR A 49 -10.25 -13.57 19.56
CA TYR A 49 -8.82 -13.26 19.61
C TYR A 49 -7.88 -14.41 19.21
N ILE A 50 -8.28 -15.67 19.44
CA ILE A 50 -7.49 -16.85 19.03
C ILE A 50 -7.36 -16.99 17.51
N TYR A 51 -8.20 -16.28 16.75
CA TYR A 51 -8.20 -16.29 15.30
C TYR A 51 -7.54 -15.04 14.70
N ASN A 52 -6.79 -14.26 15.48
CA ASN A 52 -6.21 -12.99 15.01
C ASN A 52 -5.33 -13.11 13.76
N ASP A 53 -4.71 -14.27 13.53
CA ASP A 53 -3.96 -14.55 12.29
C ASP A 53 -4.84 -14.47 11.03
N TYR A 54 -6.17 -14.62 11.16
CA TYR A 54 -7.10 -14.48 10.04
C TYR A 54 -7.24 -13.04 9.56
N PHE A 55 -6.95 -12.06 10.42
CA PHE A 55 -7.06 -10.65 10.08
C PHE A 55 -6.09 -10.26 8.95
N GLY A 56 -4.86 -10.77 9.01
CA GLY A 56 -3.87 -10.49 7.96
C GLY A 56 -4.31 -11.02 6.59
N TYR A 57 -4.88 -12.23 6.54
CA TYR A 57 -5.45 -12.79 5.32
C TYR A 57 -6.68 -12.02 4.82
N ALA A 58 -7.50 -11.49 5.72
CA ALA A 58 -8.62 -10.62 5.35
C ALA A 58 -8.16 -9.33 4.66
N CYS A 59 -7.14 -8.67 5.20
CA CYS A 59 -6.52 -7.51 4.57
C CYS A 59 -5.90 -7.84 3.22
N CYS A 60 -5.19 -8.97 3.12
CA CYS A 60 -4.59 -9.44 1.88
C CYS A 60 -5.63 -9.73 0.78
N ASP A 61 -6.78 -10.31 1.13
CA ASP A 61 -7.88 -10.53 0.18
C ASP A 61 -8.50 -9.21 -0.32
N LEU A 62 -8.66 -8.21 0.56
CA LEU A 62 -9.14 -6.88 0.18
C LEU A 62 -8.16 -6.21 -0.81
N LEU A 63 -6.86 -6.20 -0.49
CA LEU A 63 -5.80 -5.69 -1.35
C LEU A 63 -5.80 -6.41 -2.71
N LYS A 64 -5.83 -7.75 -2.70
CA LYS A 64 -5.87 -8.58 -3.91
C LYS A 64 -7.07 -8.23 -4.78
N LYS A 65 -8.28 -8.17 -4.23
CA LYS A 65 -9.50 -7.83 -4.98
C LYS A 65 -9.42 -6.42 -5.58
N GLU A 66 -8.94 -5.45 -4.81
CA GLU A 66 -8.79 -4.07 -5.26
C GLU A 66 -7.77 -3.98 -6.42
N MET A 67 -6.59 -4.58 -6.24
CA MET A 67 -5.53 -4.63 -7.25
C MET A 67 -5.97 -5.32 -8.54
N LEU A 68 -6.66 -6.46 -8.46
CA LEU A 68 -7.17 -7.15 -9.65
C LEU A 68 -8.22 -6.31 -10.40
N ALA A 69 -9.09 -5.62 -9.66
CA ALA A 69 -10.07 -4.73 -10.24
C ALA A 69 -9.43 -3.50 -10.90
N ILE A 70 -8.36 -2.93 -10.31
CA ILE A 70 -7.56 -1.87 -10.91
C ILE A 70 -6.81 -2.40 -12.15
N GLY A 71 -6.19 -3.58 -12.06
CA GLY A 71 -5.47 -4.22 -13.16
C GLY A 71 -6.34 -4.40 -14.41
N LYS A 72 -7.61 -4.77 -14.23
CA LYS A 72 -8.60 -4.81 -15.32
C LYS A 72 -8.81 -3.44 -15.98
N LYS A 73 -8.91 -2.37 -15.18
CA LYS A 73 -9.05 -0.99 -15.69
C LYS A 73 -7.78 -0.51 -16.39
N ILE A 74 -6.60 -0.82 -15.86
CA ILE A 74 -5.30 -0.47 -16.46
C ILE A 74 -5.06 -1.21 -17.78
N ALA A 75 -5.61 -2.42 -17.94
CA ALA A 75 -5.58 -3.17 -19.19
C ALA A 75 -6.58 -2.62 -20.25
N SER A 76 -7.58 -1.85 -19.83
CA SER A 76 -8.61 -1.28 -20.71
C SER A 76 -8.06 -0.10 -21.54
N LYS A 77 -8.43 -0.02 -22.83
CA LYS A 77 -8.01 1.09 -23.69
C LYS A 77 -8.65 2.44 -23.32
N THR A 78 -9.85 2.41 -22.74
CA THR A 78 -10.65 3.60 -22.45
C THR A 78 -10.60 4.01 -20.98
N GLU A 79 -10.43 3.05 -20.07
CA GLU A 79 -10.47 3.32 -18.63
C GLU A 79 -9.07 3.51 -18.02
N LYS A 80 -8.00 3.07 -18.69
CA LYS A 80 -6.64 3.04 -18.13
C LYS A 80 -6.21 4.38 -17.56
N LEU A 81 -6.42 5.47 -18.29
CA LEU A 81 -6.00 6.82 -17.91
C LEU A 81 -7.23 7.68 -17.57
N SER A 82 -8.24 7.08 -16.94
CA SER A 82 -9.42 7.82 -16.48
C SER A 82 -9.24 8.29 -15.03
N LEU A 83 -9.88 9.40 -14.67
CA LEU A 83 -9.87 9.90 -13.28
C LEU A 83 -10.35 8.85 -12.27
N PRO A 84 -11.42 8.07 -12.52
CA PRO A 84 -11.81 7.01 -11.61
C PRO A 84 -10.77 5.89 -11.43
N THR A 85 -9.93 5.63 -12.43
CA THR A 85 -8.83 4.65 -12.27
C THR A 85 -7.72 5.23 -11.41
N PHE A 86 -7.36 6.49 -11.63
CA PHE A 86 -6.40 7.20 -10.78
C PHE A 86 -6.85 7.25 -9.32
N GLN A 87 -8.11 7.63 -9.06
CA GLN A 87 -8.66 7.73 -7.71
C GLN A 87 -8.69 6.36 -6.98
N ARG A 88 -8.81 5.25 -7.70
CA ARG A 88 -8.69 3.91 -7.11
C ARG A 88 -7.24 3.53 -6.79
N LEU A 89 -6.29 3.89 -7.64
CA LEU A 89 -4.87 3.76 -7.33
C LEU A 89 -4.49 4.61 -6.11
N GLU A 90 -4.98 5.84 -6.05
CA GLU A 90 -4.83 6.73 -4.91
C GLU A 90 -5.42 6.13 -3.62
N ALA A 91 -6.64 5.57 -3.68
CA ALA A 91 -7.25 4.88 -2.55
C ALA A 91 -6.41 3.68 -2.09
N LEU A 92 -5.87 2.90 -3.03
CA LEU A 92 -4.98 1.77 -2.71
C LEU A 92 -3.70 2.25 -2.00
N VAL A 93 -3.12 3.36 -2.43
CA VAL A 93 -1.97 3.99 -1.76
C VAL A 93 -2.32 4.42 -0.35
N LEU A 94 -3.44 5.15 -0.18
CA LEU A 94 -3.89 5.61 1.13
C LEU A 94 -4.16 4.45 2.08
N TYR A 95 -4.84 3.41 1.59
CA TYR A 95 -5.11 2.21 2.37
C TYR A 95 -3.80 1.56 2.82
N MET A 96 -2.85 1.32 1.91
CA MET A 96 -1.55 0.74 2.28
C MET A 96 -0.65 1.67 3.11
N ALA A 97 -0.87 2.99 3.08
CA ALA A 97 -0.07 3.94 3.84
C ALA A 97 -0.60 4.20 5.26
N ASN A 98 -1.89 3.91 5.53
CA ASN A 98 -2.59 4.36 6.74
C ASN A 98 -3.46 3.29 7.42
N SER A 99 -3.66 2.12 6.81
CA SER A 99 -4.41 1.02 7.45
C SER A 99 -3.46 0.06 8.17
N MET A 100 -4.04 -0.76 9.06
CA MET A 100 -3.34 -1.90 9.65
C MET A 100 -2.80 -2.86 8.57
N ALA A 101 -3.38 -2.83 7.36
CA ALA A 101 -2.90 -3.61 6.22
C ALA A 101 -1.47 -3.26 5.74
N ALA A 102 -0.84 -2.19 6.23
CA ALA A 102 0.60 -1.98 6.03
C ALA A 102 1.43 -3.00 6.83
N ASP A 103 0.97 -3.35 8.03
CA ASP A 103 1.72 -4.20 8.98
C ASP A 103 1.31 -5.67 8.91
N VAL A 104 0.22 -6.01 8.20
CA VAL A 104 -0.29 -7.39 8.12
C VAL A 104 0.61 -8.36 7.38
N PHE A 105 1.57 -7.92 6.56
CA PHE A 105 2.44 -8.88 5.84
C PHE A 105 3.34 -9.66 6.80
N HIS A 106 3.68 -9.08 7.94
CA HIS A 106 4.42 -9.76 8.99
C HIS A 106 3.56 -10.73 9.81
N THR A 107 2.23 -10.65 9.68
CA THR A 107 1.28 -11.47 10.45
C THR A 107 0.72 -12.65 9.65
N ILE A 108 1.10 -12.79 8.38
CA ILE A 108 0.68 -13.93 7.54
C ILE A 108 1.83 -14.89 7.27
N ASP A 109 1.60 -16.18 7.51
CA ASP A 109 2.54 -17.27 7.20
C ASP A 109 2.37 -17.72 5.73
N ASP A 110 2.44 -16.76 4.81
CA ASP A 110 2.30 -16.96 3.37
C ASP A 110 3.15 -15.93 2.61
N PRO A 111 4.47 -16.19 2.48
CA PRO A 111 5.38 -15.25 1.84
C PRO A 111 5.08 -15.08 0.34
N GLU A 112 4.52 -16.09 -0.32
CA GLU A 112 4.16 -16.02 -1.74
C GLU A 112 2.98 -15.07 -1.98
N LEU A 113 1.97 -15.08 -1.12
CA LEU A 113 0.86 -14.13 -1.18
C LEU A 113 1.35 -12.70 -0.91
N SER A 114 2.18 -12.51 0.12
CA SER A 114 2.78 -11.21 0.45
C SER A 114 3.58 -10.66 -0.73
N GLU A 115 4.46 -11.47 -1.32
CA GLU A 115 5.26 -11.09 -2.48
C GLU A 115 4.38 -10.80 -3.71
N ALA A 116 3.30 -11.56 -3.93
CA ALA A 116 2.39 -11.34 -5.04
C ALA A 116 1.59 -10.03 -4.90
N ILE A 117 1.16 -9.66 -3.70
CA ILE A 117 0.49 -8.37 -3.41
C ILE A 117 1.47 -7.22 -3.62
N TYR A 118 2.65 -7.32 -3.04
CA TYR A 118 3.72 -6.35 -3.19
C TYR A 118 4.12 -6.14 -4.67
N THR A 119 4.35 -7.24 -5.39
CA THR A 119 4.65 -7.22 -6.82
C THR A 119 3.50 -6.64 -7.64
N GLY A 120 2.27 -7.00 -7.29
CA GLY A 120 1.03 -6.48 -7.88
C GLY A 120 0.94 -4.96 -7.75
N TYR A 121 1.15 -4.44 -6.54
CA TYR A 121 1.14 -3.01 -6.25
C TYR A 121 2.13 -2.23 -7.11
N GLY A 122 3.40 -2.63 -7.08
CA GLY A 122 4.47 -1.96 -7.81
C GLY A 122 4.24 -1.99 -9.33
N ALA A 123 3.80 -3.15 -9.84
CA ALA A 123 3.53 -3.32 -11.27
C ALA A 123 2.35 -2.48 -11.77
N LEU A 124 1.30 -2.31 -10.96
CA LEU A 124 0.17 -1.43 -11.30
C LEU A 124 0.63 0.03 -11.41
N TRP A 125 1.38 0.51 -10.42
CA TRP A 125 1.91 1.88 -10.41
C TRP A 125 2.85 2.16 -11.58
N MET A 126 3.82 1.29 -11.81
CA MET A 126 4.78 1.46 -12.89
C MET A 126 4.08 1.44 -14.26
N THR A 127 3.13 0.52 -14.46
CA THR A 127 2.37 0.43 -15.71
C THR A 127 1.48 1.66 -15.93
N TYR A 128 0.87 2.20 -14.86
CA TYR A 128 0.04 3.38 -14.94
C TYR A 128 0.87 4.64 -15.26
N LEU A 129 1.96 4.85 -14.52
CA LEU A 129 2.86 6.00 -14.68
C LEU A 129 3.44 6.10 -16.09
N LEU A 130 3.97 5.00 -16.61
CA LEU A 130 4.53 4.99 -17.97
C LEU A 130 3.46 5.21 -19.04
N ALA A 131 2.24 4.74 -18.81
CA ALA A 131 1.14 4.97 -19.74
C ALA A 131 0.70 6.43 -19.73
N LEU A 132 0.62 7.03 -18.55
CA LEU A 132 0.30 8.44 -18.39
C LEU A 132 1.37 9.30 -19.10
N GLU A 133 2.64 9.03 -18.84
CA GLU A 133 3.74 9.73 -19.51
C GLU A 133 3.70 9.55 -21.03
N THR A 134 3.45 8.33 -21.51
CA THR A 134 3.35 8.06 -22.95
C THR A 134 2.22 8.85 -23.58
N ALA A 135 1.06 8.94 -22.91
CA ALA A 135 -0.09 9.70 -23.40
C ALA A 135 0.13 11.22 -23.35
N ALA A 136 1.01 11.70 -22.47
CA ALA A 136 1.36 13.11 -22.39
C ALA A 136 2.26 13.56 -23.56
N LYS A 137 3.02 12.65 -24.19
CA LYS A 137 3.96 13.00 -25.26
C LYS A 137 3.26 13.65 -26.47
N PRO A 138 3.87 14.67 -27.10
CA PRO A 138 5.21 15.21 -26.83
C PRO A 138 5.27 16.19 -25.65
N GLN A 139 4.13 16.54 -25.05
CA GLN A 139 4.11 17.30 -23.82
C GLN A 139 4.66 16.45 -22.65
N LYS A 140 5.17 17.11 -21.62
CA LYS A 140 5.44 16.43 -20.34
C LYS A 140 4.12 16.24 -19.61
N LEU A 141 4.14 15.44 -18.54
CA LEU A 141 3.09 15.46 -17.51
C LEU A 141 3.10 16.84 -16.82
N SER A 142 2.69 17.89 -17.51
CA SER A 142 2.63 19.22 -16.92
C SER A 142 1.40 19.34 -16.02
N ALA A 143 1.41 20.37 -15.18
CA ALA A 143 0.26 20.82 -14.38
C ALA A 143 -0.98 21.24 -15.21
N THR A 144 -1.01 20.99 -16.52
CA THR A 144 -2.19 21.22 -17.38
C THR A 144 -2.88 19.93 -17.84
N HIS A 145 -2.30 18.74 -17.62
CA HIS A 145 -2.98 17.47 -17.90
C HIS A 145 -4.03 17.19 -16.80
N PRO A 146 -5.33 17.00 -17.09
CA PRO A 146 -6.41 16.95 -16.09
C PRO A 146 -6.20 16.00 -14.89
N LEU A 147 -5.38 14.97 -15.06
CA LEU A 147 -4.99 14.02 -13.99
C LEU A 147 -3.68 14.38 -13.26
N ALA A 148 -2.77 15.13 -13.90
CA ALA A 148 -1.54 15.60 -13.29
C ALA A 148 -1.75 16.89 -12.47
N VAL A 149 -2.81 17.65 -12.77
CA VAL A 149 -3.06 19.01 -12.22
C VAL A 149 -3.30 19.05 -10.70
N ARG A 150 -3.49 17.92 -10.01
CA ARG A 150 -4.08 17.97 -8.66
C ARG A 150 -3.18 17.43 -7.55
N ASN A 151 -2.72 16.18 -7.63
CA ASN A 151 -1.90 15.58 -6.57
C ASN A 151 -1.07 14.37 -6.99
N LEU A 152 -0.84 14.18 -8.31
CA LEU A 152 -0.11 13.02 -8.82
C LEU A 152 1.25 12.84 -8.15
N GLU A 153 2.00 13.93 -8.01
CA GLU A 153 3.31 13.95 -7.35
C GLU A 153 3.21 13.40 -5.91
N ASN A 154 2.27 13.93 -5.12
CA ASN A 154 2.04 13.50 -3.76
C ASN A 154 1.72 12.00 -3.68
N VAL A 155 0.79 11.54 -4.51
CA VAL A 155 0.34 10.14 -4.53
C VAL A 155 1.47 9.20 -4.94
N VAL A 156 2.24 9.55 -5.98
CA VAL A 156 3.32 8.70 -6.50
C VAL A 156 4.50 8.63 -5.54
N ARG A 157 4.87 9.76 -4.91
CA ARG A 157 5.90 9.76 -3.87
C ARG A 157 5.46 8.94 -2.66
N THR A 158 4.18 9.00 -2.31
CA THR A 158 3.62 8.16 -1.25
C THR A 158 3.65 6.69 -1.64
N ALA A 159 3.29 6.36 -2.88
CA ALA A 159 3.35 4.99 -3.39
C ALA A 159 4.78 4.43 -3.39
N ALA A 160 5.76 5.25 -3.80
CA ALA A 160 7.18 4.92 -3.73
C ALA A 160 7.65 4.73 -2.29
N LYS A 161 7.14 5.50 -1.32
CA LYS A 161 7.45 5.27 0.09
C LYS A 161 6.82 3.98 0.62
N VAL A 162 5.55 3.73 0.32
CA VAL A 162 4.84 2.50 0.70
C VAL A 162 5.61 1.27 0.21
N ILE A 163 6.01 1.23 -1.07
CA ILE A 163 6.70 0.04 -1.58
C ILE A 163 8.04 -0.19 -0.88
N THR A 164 8.77 0.86 -0.51
CA THR A 164 10.04 0.72 0.22
C THR A 164 9.88 0.22 1.65
N GLN A 165 8.70 0.33 2.28
CA GLN A 165 8.46 -0.25 3.61
C GLN A 165 8.61 -1.78 3.60
N PHE A 166 8.46 -2.39 2.43
CA PHE A 166 8.55 -3.84 2.25
C PHE A 166 9.91 -4.30 1.70
N SER A 167 10.91 -3.41 1.59
CA SER A 167 12.21 -3.79 1.00
C SER A 167 12.95 -4.85 1.80
N ASP A 168 12.68 -4.92 3.10
CA ASP A 168 13.44 -5.76 4.03
C ASP A 168 12.76 -7.12 4.26
N LEU A 169 11.67 -7.40 3.53
CA LEU A 169 10.96 -8.69 3.54
C LEU A 169 11.66 -9.79 2.72
N GLY A 170 12.82 -9.51 2.13
CA GLY A 170 13.61 -10.51 1.39
C GLY A 170 12.96 -11.01 0.10
N PHE A 171 12.01 -10.25 -0.47
CA PHE A 171 11.37 -10.60 -1.74
C PHE A 171 12.35 -10.60 -2.92
N SER A 172 12.01 -11.35 -3.97
CA SER A 172 12.90 -11.56 -5.12
C SER A 172 13.17 -10.27 -5.93
N ARG A 173 12.30 -9.26 -5.78
CA ARG A 173 12.37 -7.99 -6.51
C ARG A 173 12.66 -6.83 -5.57
N ASP A 174 13.70 -6.07 -5.89
CA ASP A 174 14.12 -4.93 -5.07
C ASP A 174 13.12 -3.76 -5.16
N ALA A 175 12.54 -3.41 -4.02
CA ALA A 175 11.59 -2.30 -3.86
C ALA A 175 12.22 -0.95 -4.18
N ARG A 176 13.50 -0.81 -3.82
CA ARG A 176 14.23 0.45 -3.82
C ARG A 176 14.49 0.87 -5.27
N ASP A 177 14.84 -0.09 -6.13
CA ASP A 177 15.01 0.14 -7.56
C ASP A 177 13.69 0.56 -8.23
N LEU A 178 12.56 -0.08 -7.88
CA LEU A 178 11.26 0.33 -8.40
C LEU A 178 10.84 1.71 -7.90
N ALA A 179 10.98 1.98 -6.60
CA ALA A 179 10.66 3.28 -6.03
C ALA A 179 11.49 4.40 -6.68
N ALA A 180 12.79 4.19 -6.83
CA ALA A 180 13.68 5.14 -7.51
C ALA A 180 13.28 5.34 -8.98
N ALA A 181 12.88 4.27 -9.69
CA ALA A 181 12.35 4.39 -11.05
C ALA A 181 11.05 5.19 -11.12
N MET A 182 10.11 5.00 -10.18
CA MET A 182 8.87 5.78 -10.11
C MET A 182 9.14 7.26 -9.88
N LEU A 183 10.05 7.58 -8.96
CA LEU A 183 10.48 8.94 -8.67
C LEU A 183 11.20 9.57 -9.87
N ARG A 184 12.03 8.80 -10.57
CA ARG A 184 12.70 9.25 -11.79
C ARG A 184 11.72 9.62 -12.92
N VAL A 185 10.58 8.91 -13.01
CA VAL A 185 9.50 9.28 -13.93
C VAL A 185 8.93 10.65 -13.59
N LEU A 186 8.80 11.01 -12.30
CA LEU A 186 8.38 12.36 -11.90
C LEU A 186 9.41 13.41 -12.32
N GLU A 187 10.69 13.21 -11.99
CA GLU A 187 11.76 14.19 -12.26
C GLU A 187 11.87 14.56 -13.74
N ARG A 188 11.85 13.56 -14.63
CA ARG A 188 11.99 13.83 -16.08
C ARG A 188 10.74 14.50 -16.68
N ASN A 189 9.65 14.55 -15.92
CA ASN A 189 8.44 15.30 -16.23
C ASN A 189 8.36 16.64 -15.48
N ASP A 190 9.47 17.13 -14.92
CA ASP A 190 9.59 18.40 -14.18
C ASP A 190 8.72 18.44 -12.90
N MET A 191 8.52 17.30 -12.24
CA MET A 191 7.87 17.17 -10.93
C MET A 191 8.88 16.84 -9.83
N ASP A 192 8.50 17.01 -8.56
CA ASP A 192 9.33 16.61 -7.42
C ASP A 192 9.44 15.08 -7.32
N GLY A 193 10.63 14.56 -7.63
CA GLY A 193 10.99 13.15 -7.43
C GLY A 193 11.65 12.86 -6.09
N THR A 194 11.70 13.80 -5.14
CA THR A 194 12.38 13.54 -3.87
C THR A 194 11.60 12.50 -3.05
N PRO A 195 12.28 11.47 -2.49
CA PRO A 195 11.63 10.49 -1.63
C PRO A 195 10.90 11.15 -0.46
N LYS A 196 9.71 10.65 -0.13
CA LYS A 196 8.98 11.12 1.05
C LYS A 196 9.62 10.58 2.34
N PRO A 197 9.74 11.39 3.41
CA PRO A 197 10.22 10.90 4.70
C PRO A 197 9.21 9.93 5.35
N LYS A 198 7.91 10.22 5.23
CA LYS A 198 6.79 9.42 5.76
C LYS A 198 5.78 9.14 4.64
N ALA A 199 5.16 7.97 4.67
CA ALA A 199 4.17 7.59 3.65
C ALA A 199 2.98 8.56 3.68
N PHE A 200 2.38 8.75 4.85
CA PHE A 200 1.26 9.66 5.03
C PHE A 200 1.54 10.58 6.21
N LEU A 201 1.48 11.90 5.99
CA LEU A 201 1.52 12.89 7.06
C LEU A 201 0.12 12.95 7.71
N GLY A 202 -0.26 11.90 8.43
CA GLY A 202 -1.38 11.93 9.37
C GLY A 202 -1.13 12.98 10.45
N LYS A 203 -2.16 13.34 11.24
CA LYS A 203 -2.00 14.30 12.36
C LYS A 203 -0.72 13.92 13.07
N ALA A 204 0.21 14.87 13.22
CA ALA A 204 1.35 14.68 14.09
C ALA A 204 0.77 14.32 15.45
N VAL A 205 0.66 13.01 15.73
CA VAL A 205 0.65 12.52 17.09
C VAL A 205 1.93 13.13 17.59
N LYS A 206 1.81 14.14 18.45
CA LYS A 206 2.94 14.64 19.21
C LYS A 206 3.46 13.40 19.92
N SER A 207 4.45 12.74 19.33
CA SER A 207 5.28 11.81 20.05
C SER A 207 6.05 12.72 21.00
N ASP A 208 5.48 12.96 22.17
CA ASP A 208 6.20 13.42 23.35
C ASP A 208 7.10 12.26 23.84
N SER A 209 7.88 11.67 22.92
CA SER A 209 8.97 10.75 23.23
C SER A 209 10.23 11.32 22.58
N ASP A 210 10.85 12.23 23.32
CA ASP A 210 12.31 12.23 23.48
C ASP A 210 12.73 10.80 23.87
N SER A 211 12.97 9.95 22.87
CA SER A 211 13.82 8.78 23.02
C SER A 211 14.98 8.97 22.07
N GLU A 212 16.01 9.63 22.60
CA GLU A 212 17.40 9.43 22.22
C GLU A 212 17.68 7.92 22.32
N ASP A 213 17.66 7.21 21.21
CA ASP A 213 18.30 5.89 21.08
C ASP A 213 19.11 5.92 19.78
N GLU A 214 20.24 6.62 19.86
CA GLU A 214 21.42 6.39 19.01
C GLU A 214 22.12 5.13 19.55
N ASP A 215 21.79 3.96 19.01
CA ASP A 215 22.65 2.77 19.11
C ASP A 215 23.11 2.39 17.69
N GLU A 216 24.15 3.08 17.24
CA GLU A 216 24.99 2.65 16.11
C GLU A 216 25.85 1.45 16.56
N GLU A 217 25.33 0.24 16.40
CA GLU A 217 26.19 -0.96 16.43
C GLU A 217 26.97 -1.05 15.11
N GLU A 218 28.25 -0.64 15.17
CA GLU A 218 29.25 -0.88 14.12
C GLU A 218 29.49 -2.39 13.96
N GLU A 219 28.81 -3.03 13.00
CA GLU A 219 29.19 -4.37 12.51
C GLU A 219 30.48 -4.30 11.70
N GLU A 220 31.52 -5.01 12.16
CA GLU A 220 32.80 -5.19 11.48
C GLU A 220 32.63 -5.76 10.06
N GLU A 221 33.06 -4.96 9.06
CA GLU A 221 33.06 -5.32 7.64
C GLU A 221 33.96 -6.54 7.33
N ASP A 222 33.33 -7.67 6.99
CA ASP A 222 33.96 -8.77 6.23
C ASP A 222 34.30 -8.24 4.82
N ALA A 223 35.60 -8.10 4.55
CA ALA A 223 36.19 -7.50 3.35
C ALA A 223 35.89 -8.31 2.07
N ARG A 224 34.64 -8.22 1.60
CA ARG A 224 34.24 -8.58 0.24
C ARG A 224 34.26 -7.33 -0.62
N PRO A 225 34.69 -7.40 -1.89
CA PRO A 225 34.74 -6.22 -2.75
C PRO A 225 33.34 -5.62 -2.87
N ALA A 226 33.16 -4.45 -2.24
CA ALA A 226 31.94 -3.68 -2.26
C ALA A 226 31.54 -3.42 -3.72
N LYS A 227 30.47 -4.08 -4.18
CA LYS A 227 29.72 -3.56 -5.33
C LYS A 227 29.33 -2.14 -4.93
N LYS A 228 29.92 -1.13 -5.58
CA LYS A 228 29.50 0.27 -5.41
C LYS A 228 27.97 0.31 -5.38
N SER A 229 27.40 0.59 -4.21
CA SER A 229 25.95 0.62 -4.08
C SER A 229 25.44 1.70 -5.03
N ARG A 230 24.63 1.30 -6.02
CA ARG A 230 24.07 2.22 -7.02
C ARG A 230 23.13 3.26 -6.37
N HIS A 231 22.83 3.10 -5.08
CA HIS A 231 21.95 3.97 -4.31
C HIS A 231 22.43 5.42 -4.18
N ALA A 232 23.73 5.69 -4.33
CA ALA A 232 24.26 7.06 -4.22
C ALA A 232 24.03 7.94 -5.47
N THR A 233 23.77 7.34 -6.65
CA THR A 233 23.75 8.09 -7.93
C THR A 233 22.36 8.43 -8.46
N GLY A 234 21.28 8.07 -7.76
CA GLY A 234 19.91 8.19 -8.28
C GLY A 234 19.63 7.23 -9.45
N ALA A 235 18.35 6.91 -9.67
CA ALA A 235 17.94 6.07 -10.81
C ALA A 235 18.02 6.85 -12.12
N ASP A 236 18.42 6.17 -13.21
CA ASP A 236 18.45 6.74 -14.56
C ASP A 236 17.34 6.17 -15.47
N ASP A 237 17.31 6.61 -16.74
CA ASP A 237 16.32 6.11 -17.72
C ASP A 237 16.55 4.63 -18.13
N HIS A 238 17.74 4.09 -17.90
CA HIS A 238 17.98 2.66 -18.04
C HIS A 238 17.28 1.91 -16.89
N ASP A 239 17.37 2.40 -15.66
CA ASP A 239 16.71 1.80 -14.50
C ASP A 239 15.18 1.84 -14.63
N VAL A 240 14.62 2.94 -15.13
CA VAL A 240 13.18 3.02 -15.44
C VAL A 240 12.75 1.94 -16.43
N ARG A 241 13.56 1.66 -17.45
CA ARG A 241 13.28 0.62 -18.46
C ARG A 241 13.44 -0.79 -17.89
N ALA A 242 14.43 -1.00 -17.03
CA ALA A 242 14.64 -2.26 -16.33
C ALA A 242 13.43 -2.56 -15.43
N ALA A 243 13.04 -1.61 -14.57
CA ALA A 243 11.87 -1.71 -13.71
C ALA A 243 10.59 -1.98 -14.53
N ALA A 244 10.38 -1.28 -15.65
CA ALA A 244 9.23 -1.51 -16.53
C ALA A 244 9.16 -2.94 -17.09
N LYS A 245 10.32 -3.57 -17.32
CA LYS A 245 10.42 -4.93 -17.87
C LYS A 245 10.15 -5.98 -16.79
N GLU A 246 10.64 -5.74 -15.59
CA GLU A 246 10.52 -6.63 -14.44
C GLU A 246 9.12 -6.54 -13.81
N TRP A 247 8.60 -5.34 -13.63
CA TRP A 247 7.34 -5.03 -12.95
C TRP A 247 6.16 -4.93 -13.93
N LYS A 248 5.99 -5.94 -14.78
CA LYS A 248 4.89 -5.99 -15.74
C LYS A 248 3.57 -6.38 -15.08
N ALA A 249 2.57 -5.51 -15.19
CA ALA A 249 1.24 -5.75 -14.63
C ALA A 249 0.61 -7.08 -15.10
N SER A 250 0.80 -7.50 -16.35
CA SER A 250 0.22 -8.76 -16.82
C SER A 250 0.75 -10.01 -16.08
N SER A 251 2.05 -10.02 -15.75
CA SER A 251 2.64 -11.11 -14.97
C SER A 251 2.19 -10.98 -13.52
N ALA A 252 2.36 -9.80 -12.92
CA ALA A 252 2.00 -9.57 -11.53
C ALA A 252 0.53 -9.85 -11.22
N MET A 253 -0.40 -9.49 -12.11
CA MET A 253 -1.83 -9.78 -11.96
C MET A 253 -2.17 -11.26 -12.22
N LYS A 254 -1.29 -12.02 -12.89
CA LYS A 254 -1.41 -13.47 -12.96
C LYS A 254 -0.95 -14.07 -11.64
N ASP A 255 0.26 -13.72 -11.19
CA ASP A 255 0.85 -14.19 -9.94
C ASP A 255 -0.09 -13.90 -8.75
N LEU A 256 -0.66 -12.69 -8.69
CA LEU A 256 -1.65 -12.30 -7.69
C LEU A 256 -2.96 -13.10 -7.76
N ARG A 257 -3.41 -13.52 -8.95
CA ARG A 257 -4.59 -14.40 -9.06
C ARG A 257 -4.28 -15.80 -8.55
N ASP A 258 -3.12 -16.30 -8.93
CA ASP A 258 -2.64 -17.66 -8.65
C ASP A 258 -2.21 -17.83 -7.18
N ALA A 259 -1.80 -16.74 -6.51
CA ALA A 259 -1.55 -16.72 -5.07
C ALA A 259 -2.86 -16.88 -4.31
N TYR A 260 -3.07 -18.01 -3.64
CA TYR A 260 -4.23 -18.25 -2.79
C TYR A 260 -3.81 -18.20 -1.33
N GLY A 261 -4.49 -17.39 -0.53
CA GLY A 261 -4.43 -17.53 0.93
C GLY A 261 -4.94 -18.91 1.37
N PRO A 262 -4.74 -19.28 2.65
CA PRO A 262 -5.12 -20.58 3.16
C PRO A 262 -6.60 -20.82 2.90
N VAL A 263 -6.93 -22.00 2.39
CA VAL A 263 -8.31 -22.37 2.08
C VAL A 263 -9.10 -22.44 3.40
N GLU A 264 -8.51 -23.04 4.42
CA GLU A 264 -9.10 -23.26 5.74
C GLU A 264 -8.02 -23.40 6.82
N HIS A 265 -8.27 -22.88 8.02
CA HIS A 265 -7.49 -23.23 9.21
C HIS A 265 -8.42 -23.98 10.17
N GLY A 266 -8.06 -25.22 10.54
CA GLY A 266 -8.95 -26.09 11.33
C GLY A 266 -10.29 -26.44 10.64
N GLY A 267 -10.33 -26.45 9.30
CA GLY A 267 -11.54 -26.73 8.52
C GLY A 267 -12.54 -25.57 8.45
N ARG A 268 -12.12 -24.36 8.82
CA ARG A 268 -12.96 -23.15 8.81
C ARG A 268 -12.41 -22.10 7.86
N PRO A 269 -13.28 -21.34 7.17
CA PRO A 269 -12.84 -20.23 6.35
C PRO A 269 -12.25 -19.14 7.26
N TRP A 270 -11.10 -18.57 6.86
CA TRP A 270 -10.48 -17.45 7.57
C TRP A 270 -11.38 -16.21 7.60
N ASP A 271 -12.27 -16.08 6.61
CA ASP A 271 -13.23 -14.98 6.54
C ASP A 271 -14.40 -15.21 7.50
N ILE A 272 -14.28 -14.64 8.70
CA ILE A 272 -15.28 -14.77 9.77
C ILE A 272 -16.65 -14.20 9.38
N THR A 273 -16.74 -13.29 8.38
CA THR A 273 -18.03 -12.79 7.90
C THR A 273 -18.86 -13.86 7.19
N LYS A 274 -18.22 -14.96 6.79
CA LYS A 274 -18.88 -16.14 6.22
C LYS A 274 -19.37 -17.12 7.27
N TRP A 275 -19.03 -16.92 8.54
CA TRP A 275 -19.47 -17.80 9.60
C TRP A 275 -20.94 -17.54 9.89
N SER A 276 -21.70 -18.60 10.13
CA SER A 276 -23.07 -18.46 10.60
C SER A 276 -23.08 -17.83 11.99
N LYS A 277 -24.18 -17.14 12.32
CA LYS A 277 -24.37 -16.60 13.68
C LYS A 277 -24.20 -17.68 14.76
N ALA A 278 -24.69 -18.89 14.51
CA ALA A 278 -24.55 -20.01 15.44
C ALA A 278 -23.08 -20.40 15.66
N GLN A 279 -22.25 -20.38 14.61
CA GLN A 279 -20.82 -20.66 14.73
C GLN A 279 -20.08 -19.57 15.51
N LEU A 280 -20.36 -18.28 15.22
CA LEU A 280 -19.75 -17.16 15.94
C LEU A 280 -20.08 -17.22 17.43
N GLU A 281 -21.34 -17.43 17.79
CA GLU A 281 -21.76 -17.52 19.19
C GLU A 281 -21.21 -18.78 19.88
N ALA A 282 -21.11 -19.91 19.18
CA ALA A 282 -20.50 -21.12 19.71
C ALA A 282 -19.01 -20.92 20.03
N GLU A 283 -18.25 -20.24 19.17
CA GLU A 283 -16.84 -19.94 19.48
C GLU A 283 -16.71 -18.93 20.61
N LYS A 284 -17.49 -17.85 20.61
CA LYS A 284 -17.47 -16.89 21.73
C LYS A 284 -17.75 -17.59 23.07
N ALA A 285 -18.75 -18.47 23.11
CA ALA A 285 -19.11 -19.22 24.31
C ALA A 285 -18.02 -20.18 24.80
N ARG A 286 -17.16 -20.71 23.91
CA ARG A 286 -16.01 -21.52 24.32
C ARG A 286 -14.99 -20.70 25.11
N PHE A 287 -14.86 -19.42 24.82
CA PHE A 287 -13.92 -18.53 25.51
C PHE A 287 -14.54 -17.87 26.73
N ASP A 288 -15.84 -17.53 26.68
CA ASP A 288 -16.55 -17.00 27.84
C ASP A 288 -16.80 -18.08 28.92
N GLY A 289 -16.77 -19.37 28.56
CA GLY A 289 -17.03 -20.51 29.46
C GLY A 289 -15.83 -21.05 30.25
N ASP A 290 -14.60 -20.69 29.88
CA ASP A 290 -13.37 -21.06 30.61
C ASP A 290 -12.98 -20.02 31.69
N GLY A 291 -13.87 -19.05 31.96
CA GLY A 291 -13.64 -17.94 32.89
C GLY A 291 -14.06 -18.19 34.34
N ASP A 292 -14.69 -19.30 34.66
CA ASP A 292 -15.11 -19.65 36.02
C ASP A 292 -14.62 -21.05 36.40
N GLU A 293 -13.89 -21.08 37.52
CA GLU A 293 -13.50 -22.23 38.36
C GLU A 293 -12.08 -22.82 38.16
N ASP A 294 -11.20 -22.33 39.04
CA ASP A 294 -10.14 -23.05 39.74
C ASP A 294 -8.89 -23.48 38.95
N ASP A 295 -7.84 -22.66 39.02
CA ASP A 295 -6.52 -23.13 39.48
C ASP A 295 -5.61 -21.95 39.87
N VAL A 296 -5.97 -21.34 41.01
CA VAL A 296 -4.96 -20.80 41.93
C VAL A 296 -4.33 -22.01 42.64
N PHE A 297 -3.37 -22.67 42.00
CA PHE A 297 -2.44 -23.54 42.72
C PHE A 297 -1.13 -22.80 42.98
N PHE A 298 -0.81 -22.78 44.27
CA PHE A 298 0.37 -22.24 44.95
C PHE A 298 1.71 -22.58 44.32
#